data_AF-A0A7J8F5I7-F1
#
_entry.id   AF-A0A7J8F5I7-F1
#
_cell.length_a   1.000
_cell.length_b   1.000
_cell.length_c   1.000
_cell.angle_alpha   90.00
_cell.angle_beta   90.00
_cell.angle_gamma   90.00
#
_symmetry.space_group_name_H-M   'P 1'
#
loop_
_entity.id
_entity.type
_entity.pdbx_description
1 polymer ?
#
loop_
_entity_poly.entity_id
_entity_poly.type
_entity_poly.pdbx_seq_one_letter_code
_entity_poly.pdbx_strand_id
1 'polypeptide(L)'
;MIQNVGNQLRRSRKSASRAENKDSAMADGEGYRNPTEVQMSQLVLPCHTNQRGELSIGQLLKWIDTTACLSAERHAGCPCVTASMDDIYFEHTIRVGQVVNIKAKVNRAFNTSMEVGIQVTSEDLCSEKQWSVCKALATFVAHRELSKVKLKQITPLTEEEKTEHSVAAERRRMRLVYADTIKDLLANCANCVQYDLETRDCNHVVPAERTRVESVELVLPPHANHQGNTFGGQIMAWMENVATIAASRLCRAHPTLKAIEMFHFRGPSQVGDRLVLKAIVNNAFKHSMEVGVCVEAYRQEAETHRRHINSAFMTFMVLDAEDQPQMLPWIRPQPGDGERRYREASARRKIRLDRKYIVSCKQTEVPLSVPWDPSNQVYLSYNNVSSLKMLVAKDNWVLSSENNQVSLYILEDDKYLSFHMEMSVSVDAAHAFLLLSDLRRRPEWDKHYRSVELVQQVDEDDAIYHVISPAFGSDPKPQDFVILASRRRPCDNGDPYIIAYRSVTLPTHCEMPEYRRGETLCAGFCFWREGDQMTKISYYNQATSGFLNYVTTNVAGLSSEFCNTFKACEKFLLDNRNDLAPSLQTL
;
A
#
# COMPACT_ATOMS: atom_id res chain seq x y z
N MET A 1 73.10 33.15 40.78
CA MET A 1 73.38 32.37 42.01
C MET A 1 72.05 32.08 42.67
N ILE A 2 71.60 30.83 42.65
CA ILE A 2 71.64 29.88 43.78
C ILE A 2 70.37 29.96 44.66
N GLN A 3 69.73 28.79 44.77
CA GLN A 3 68.92 28.23 45.87
C GLN A 3 67.39 28.44 45.97
N ASN A 4 66.75 27.27 45.88
CA ASN A 4 65.53 26.80 46.53
C ASN A 4 65.32 27.28 47.98
N VAL A 5 64.06 27.30 48.42
CA VAL A 5 63.43 26.39 49.42
C VAL A 5 62.23 27.12 50.06
N GLY A 6 61.04 26.49 50.09
CA GLY A 6 59.95 26.95 50.98
C GLY A 6 58.53 26.48 50.66
N ASN A 7 58.24 25.19 50.88
CA ASN A 7 56.92 24.61 51.20
C ASN A 7 56.13 25.46 52.23
N GLN A 8 54.81 25.44 52.46
CA GLN A 8 53.67 24.57 52.17
C GLN A 8 52.45 25.35 52.71
N LEU A 9 51.25 25.25 52.11
CA LEU A 9 49.99 25.21 52.86
C LEU A 9 48.81 24.77 51.96
N ARG A 10 48.38 23.54 52.19
CA ARG A 10 47.13 22.93 51.73
C ARG A 10 45.92 23.77 52.17
N ARG A 11 44.94 23.98 51.27
CA ARG A 11 43.51 23.94 51.62
C ARG A 11 42.61 23.68 50.40
N SER A 12 42.06 22.45 50.39
CA SER A 12 40.68 22.08 50.01
C SER A 12 40.00 22.79 48.82
N ARG A 13 40.02 22.14 47.63
CA ARG A 13 38.97 22.31 46.62
C ARG A 13 37.88 21.26 46.86
N LYS A 14 36.76 21.67 47.44
CA LYS A 14 35.50 20.91 47.39
C LYS A 14 34.73 21.34 46.14
N SER A 15 34.24 20.33 45.44
CA SER A 15 33.34 20.32 44.30
C SER A 15 32.10 21.20 44.49
N ALA A 16 31.86 22.11 43.55
CA ALA A 16 30.55 22.68 43.29
C ALA A 16 30.05 22.13 41.95
N SER A 17 29.12 21.19 42.04
CA SER A 17 28.29 20.68 40.96
C SER A 17 27.56 21.82 40.27
N ARG A 18 27.80 21.99 38.97
CA ARG A 18 27.03 22.88 38.11
C ARG A 18 25.69 22.19 37.85
N ALA A 19 24.72 22.45 38.72
CA ALA A 19 23.35 22.03 38.52
C ALA A 19 22.86 22.61 37.19
N GLU A 20 22.32 21.73 36.36
CA GLU A 20 21.67 22.07 35.10
C GLU A 20 20.51 23.04 35.39
N ASN A 21 20.58 24.26 34.84
CA ASN A 21 19.43 25.14 34.73
C ASN A 21 18.43 24.52 33.75
N LYS A 22 17.61 23.59 34.25
CA LYS A 22 16.26 23.35 33.75
C LYS A 22 15.37 24.39 34.41
N ASP A 23 15.17 25.52 33.75
CA ASP A 23 14.04 26.43 33.89
C ASP A 23 14.35 27.71 33.09
N SER A 24 14.23 27.59 31.76
CA SER A 24 14.07 28.74 30.87
C SER A 24 13.28 28.27 29.63
N ALA A 25 12.04 27.86 29.88
CA ALA A 25 11.06 27.59 28.84
C ALA A 25 9.74 28.28 29.20
N MET A 26 9.80 29.57 29.52
CA MET A 26 8.65 30.49 29.50
C MET A 26 9.18 31.92 29.33
N ALA A 27 9.60 32.23 28.11
CA ALA A 27 9.63 33.59 27.56
C ALA A 27 9.62 33.46 26.04
N ASP A 28 8.73 34.22 25.41
CA ASP A 28 8.42 34.33 23.98
C ASP A 28 7.46 33.28 23.41
N GLY A 29 6.34 33.77 22.89
CA GLY A 29 5.25 33.02 22.26
C GLY A 29 5.58 32.46 20.89
N GLU A 30 6.76 31.87 20.72
CA GLU A 30 7.08 31.03 19.58
C GLU A 30 6.77 29.57 19.95
N GLY A 31 5.85 28.95 19.20
CA GLY A 31 5.50 27.54 19.40
C GLY A 31 6.73 26.63 19.33
N TYR A 32 6.74 25.56 20.12
CA TYR A 32 7.82 24.56 20.12
C TYR A 32 8.10 24.08 18.68
N ARG A 33 9.32 24.35 18.19
CA ARG A 33 9.80 23.87 16.89
C ARG A 33 10.85 22.79 17.10
N ASN A 34 10.71 21.66 16.42
CA ASN A 34 11.69 20.59 16.52
C ASN A 34 13.05 21.09 15.99
N PRO A 35 14.15 20.95 16.75
CA PRO A 35 15.45 21.53 16.37
C PRO A 35 16.04 20.92 15.08
N THR A 36 15.57 19.74 14.69
CA THR A 36 15.99 19.06 13.46
C THR A 36 15.14 19.44 12.25
N GLU A 37 14.06 20.20 12.44
CA GLU A 37 13.10 20.52 11.39
C GLU A 37 13.69 21.48 10.35
N VAL A 38 13.63 21.09 9.09
CA VAL A 38 13.99 21.92 7.93
C VAL A 38 12.75 22.11 7.08
N GLN A 39 12.54 23.35 6.64
CA GLN A 39 11.48 23.69 5.69
C GLN A 39 12.10 24.27 4.43
N MET A 40 11.62 23.82 3.28
CA MET A 40 11.93 24.35 1.97
C MET A 40 10.64 24.72 1.26
N SER A 41 10.58 25.93 0.71
CA SER A 41 9.47 26.39 -0.13
C SER A 41 10.00 26.74 -1.51
N GLN A 42 9.38 26.21 -2.56
CA GLN A 42 9.81 26.42 -3.94
C GLN A 42 8.61 26.73 -4.83
N LEU A 43 8.70 27.83 -5.60
CA LEU A 43 7.75 28.13 -6.65
C LEU A 43 7.99 27.22 -7.85
N VAL A 44 6.93 26.59 -8.39
CA VAL A 44 7.04 25.76 -9.58
C VAL A 44 7.14 26.65 -10.82
N LEU A 45 8.33 26.69 -11.39
CA LEU A 45 8.65 27.41 -12.61
C LEU A 45 8.51 26.49 -13.84
N PRO A 46 8.33 27.05 -15.06
CA PRO A 46 8.26 26.26 -16.30
C PRO A 46 9.46 25.32 -16.53
N CYS A 47 10.65 25.68 -16.05
CA CYS A 47 11.84 24.82 -16.16
C CYS A 47 11.80 23.59 -15.24
N HIS A 48 10.88 23.56 -14.26
CA HIS A 48 10.68 22.42 -13.36
C HIS A 48 9.62 21.45 -13.87
N THR A 49 8.91 21.80 -14.96
CA THR A 49 7.72 21.07 -15.40
C THR A 49 7.94 20.26 -16.66
N ASN A 50 7.10 19.24 -16.83
CA ASN A 50 6.97 18.47 -18.05
C ASN A 50 6.22 19.27 -19.15
N GLN A 51 6.01 18.63 -20.30
CA GLN A 51 5.33 19.24 -21.45
C GLN A 51 3.87 19.64 -21.19
N ARG A 52 3.25 19.11 -20.13
CA ARG A 52 1.87 19.44 -19.71
C ARG A 52 1.83 20.57 -18.68
N GLY A 53 2.97 21.13 -18.29
CA GLY A 53 3.04 22.13 -17.21
C GLY A 53 2.84 21.54 -15.82
N GLU A 54 3.07 20.23 -15.64
CA GLU A 54 3.08 19.56 -14.33
C GLU A 54 4.51 19.41 -13.84
N LEU A 55 4.75 19.56 -12.54
CA LEU A 55 6.06 19.37 -11.90
C LEU A 55 6.61 17.98 -12.23
N SER A 56 7.85 17.94 -12.75
CA SER A 56 8.58 16.68 -12.90
C SER A 56 8.77 16.04 -11.52
N ILE A 57 8.34 14.80 -11.38
CA ILE A 57 8.45 14.09 -10.11
C ILE A 57 9.92 13.85 -9.75
N GLY A 58 10.80 13.64 -10.73
CA GLY A 58 12.24 13.63 -10.50
C GLY A 58 12.76 14.91 -9.83
N GLN A 59 12.28 16.08 -10.26
CA GLN A 59 12.64 17.35 -9.61
C GLN A 59 12.09 17.43 -8.17
N LEU A 60 10.87 16.95 -7.94
CA LEU A 60 10.31 16.87 -6.60
C LEU A 60 11.12 15.95 -5.68
N LEU A 61 11.51 14.76 -6.15
CA LEU A 61 12.35 13.81 -5.41
C LEU A 61 13.72 14.40 -5.05
N LYS A 62 14.29 15.22 -5.93
CA LYS A 62 15.53 15.95 -5.66
C LYS A 62 15.35 16.95 -4.51
N TRP A 63 14.26 17.70 -4.49
CA TRP A 63 13.97 18.64 -3.39
C TRP A 63 13.65 17.92 -2.06
N ILE A 64 12.92 16.80 -2.13
CA ILE A 64 12.63 15.93 -0.99
C ILE A 64 13.94 15.46 -0.34
N ASP A 65 14.83 14.85 -1.12
CA ASP A 65 16.10 14.32 -0.62
C ASP A 65 17.01 15.43 -0.08
N THR A 66 17.08 16.58 -0.77
CA THR A 66 17.89 17.72 -0.32
C THR A 66 17.41 18.24 1.04
N THR A 67 16.09 18.42 1.20
CA THR A 67 15.50 18.92 2.46
C THR A 67 15.70 17.91 3.59
N ALA A 68 15.55 16.62 3.30
CA ALA A 68 15.76 15.55 4.27
C ALA A 68 17.23 15.39 4.67
N CYS A 69 18.15 15.52 3.71
CA CYS A 69 19.59 15.48 3.94
C CYS A 69 20.02 16.63 4.87
N LEU A 70 19.53 17.85 4.63
CA LEU A 70 19.81 19.00 5.48
C LEU A 70 19.30 18.79 6.93
N SER A 71 18.14 18.16 7.10
CA SER A 71 17.61 17.82 8.42
C SER A 71 18.49 16.79 9.13
N ALA A 72 18.93 15.76 8.40
CA ALA A 72 19.85 14.74 8.92
C ALA A 72 21.22 15.32 9.29
N GLU A 73 21.82 16.16 8.44
CA GLU A 73 23.10 16.82 8.68
C GLU A 73 23.04 17.79 9.85
N ARG A 74 21.92 18.51 10.01
CA ARG A 74 21.70 19.39 11.18
C ARG A 74 21.71 18.61 12.49
N HIS A 75 21.15 17.40 12.50
CA HIS A 75 21.19 16.52 13.68
C HIS A 75 22.55 15.85 13.88
N ALA A 76 23.19 15.39 12.80
CA ALA A 76 24.45 14.65 12.85
C ALA A 76 25.68 15.54 13.09
N GLY A 77 25.62 16.82 12.70
CA GLY A 77 26.77 17.73 12.68
C GLY A 77 27.87 17.32 11.70
N CYS A 78 27.55 16.44 10.74
CA CYS A 78 28.47 15.95 9.71
C CYS A 78 27.69 15.49 8.47
N PRO A 79 28.38 15.32 7.32
CA PRO A 79 27.73 14.95 6.07
C PRO A 79 26.98 13.63 6.16
N CYS A 80 25.82 13.60 5.52
CA CYS A 80 24.95 12.43 5.50
C CYS A 80 24.70 11.97 4.06
N VAL A 81 24.50 10.67 3.91
CA VAL A 81 24.15 10.05 2.62
C VAL A 81 22.85 9.29 2.74
N THR A 82 22.05 9.32 1.67
CA THR A 82 20.78 8.62 1.58
C THR A 82 21.05 7.11 1.48
N ALA A 83 20.57 6.34 2.45
CA ALA A 83 20.75 4.89 2.49
C ALA A 83 19.53 4.13 1.95
N SER A 84 18.33 4.63 2.23
CA SER A 84 17.09 4.05 1.72
C SER A 84 15.95 5.04 1.71
N MET A 85 14.96 4.76 0.89
CA MET A 85 13.70 5.48 0.82
C MET A 85 12.57 4.47 1.02
N ASP A 86 11.58 4.83 1.83
CA ASP A 86 10.36 4.02 2.01
C ASP A 86 9.39 4.19 0.83
N ASP A 87 8.28 3.47 0.87
CA ASP A 87 7.20 3.60 -0.11
C ASP A 87 6.70 5.07 -0.14
N ILE A 88 6.69 5.68 -1.32
CA ILE A 88 6.18 7.04 -1.55
C ILE A 88 4.92 6.93 -2.40
N TYR A 89 3.84 7.58 -1.97
CA TYR A 89 2.60 7.69 -2.74
C TYR A 89 2.35 9.15 -3.10
N PHE A 90 2.03 9.40 -4.37
CA PHE A 90 1.71 10.74 -4.88
C PHE A 90 0.19 10.86 -5.05
N GLU A 91 -0.42 11.65 -4.17
CA GLU A 91 -1.86 11.88 -4.12
C GLU A 91 -2.29 12.95 -5.14
N HIS A 92 -1.48 14.01 -5.28
CA HIS A 92 -1.83 15.20 -6.07
C HIS A 92 -0.70 15.59 -7.04
N THR A 93 -1.06 16.01 -8.26
CA THR A 93 -0.11 16.54 -9.26
C THR A 93 0.06 18.06 -9.12
N ILE A 94 1.29 18.55 -9.10
CA ILE A 94 1.57 19.98 -8.91
C ILE A 94 1.74 20.65 -10.27
N ARG A 95 1.17 21.84 -10.48
CA ARG A 95 1.22 22.59 -11.75
C ARG A 95 2.13 23.81 -11.65
N VAL A 96 2.57 24.35 -12.79
CA VAL A 96 3.28 25.64 -12.88
C VAL A 96 2.51 26.72 -12.11
N GLY A 97 3.24 27.53 -11.33
CA GLY A 97 2.69 28.65 -10.56
C GLY A 97 2.25 28.28 -9.14
N GLN A 98 2.09 27.00 -8.83
CA GLN A 98 1.87 26.56 -7.45
C GLN A 98 3.17 26.58 -6.65
N VAL A 99 3.07 26.67 -5.32
CA VAL A 99 4.22 26.61 -4.40
C VAL A 99 4.25 25.23 -3.74
N VAL A 100 5.43 24.64 -3.70
CA VAL A 100 5.70 23.38 -3.01
C VAL A 100 6.33 23.68 -1.66
N ASN A 101 5.72 23.16 -0.59
CA ASN A 101 6.20 23.27 0.77
C ASN A 101 6.63 21.89 1.27
N ILE A 102 7.93 21.74 1.53
CA ILE A 102 8.54 20.50 2.02
C ILE A 102 9.00 20.74 3.45
N LYS A 103 8.47 19.95 4.39
CA LYS A 103 8.93 19.92 5.78
C LYS A 103 9.58 18.57 6.05
N ALA A 104 10.80 18.58 6.59
CA ALA A 104 11.52 17.38 6.99
C ALA A 104 11.99 17.48 8.44
N LYS A 105 11.85 16.41 9.21
CA LYS A 105 12.33 16.33 10.61
C LYS A 105 12.88 14.93 10.90
N VAL A 106 13.84 14.83 11.82
CA VAL A 106 14.37 13.52 12.24
C VAL A 106 13.43 12.90 13.26
N ASN A 107 12.76 11.81 12.89
CA ASN A 107 11.84 11.09 13.78
C ASN A 107 12.60 10.29 14.83
N ARG A 108 13.73 9.66 14.42
CA ARG A 108 14.54 8.83 15.31
C ARG A 108 15.97 8.69 14.82
N ALA A 109 16.92 8.91 15.73
CA ALA A 109 18.32 8.56 15.53
C ALA A 109 18.62 7.20 16.17
N PHE A 110 19.31 6.33 15.43
CA PHE A 110 19.78 5.03 15.90
C PHE A 110 21.26 5.11 16.27
N ASN A 111 22.09 4.15 15.82
CA ASN A 111 23.52 4.18 16.08
C ASN A 111 24.25 5.07 15.06
N THR A 112 24.28 4.65 13.79
CA THR A 112 24.91 5.40 12.67
C THR A 112 23.88 5.92 11.66
N SER A 113 22.63 5.48 11.78
CA SER A 113 21.54 5.80 10.87
C SER A 113 20.45 6.58 11.58
N MET A 114 19.67 7.35 10.84
CA MET A 114 18.50 8.05 11.34
C MET A 114 17.35 7.98 10.34
N GLU A 115 16.12 7.96 10.84
CA GLU A 115 14.90 8.07 10.05
C GLU A 115 14.45 9.53 10.03
N VAL A 116 14.22 10.06 8.83
CA VAL A 116 13.73 11.41 8.58
C VAL A 116 12.33 11.31 7.99
N GLY A 117 11.36 11.95 8.66
CA GLY A 117 10.01 12.09 8.16
C GLY A 117 9.89 13.33 7.29
N ILE A 118 9.24 13.19 6.12
CA ILE A 118 9.06 14.25 5.14
C ILE A 118 7.58 14.38 4.81
N GLN A 119 7.10 15.62 4.82
CA GLN A 119 5.75 15.99 4.40
C GLN A 119 5.85 17.02 3.28
N VAL A 120 5.18 16.74 2.17
CA VAL A 120 5.09 17.64 1.02
C VAL A 120 3.65 18.10 0.88
N THR A 121 3.46 19.41 0.89
CA THR A 121 2.19 20.05 0.56
C THR A 121 2.37 20.99 -0.62
N SER A 122 1.30 21.19 -1.38
CA SER A 122 1.24 22.19 -2.45
C SER A 122 0.20 23.22 -2.10
N GLU A 123 0.49 24.48 -2.37
CA GLU A 123 -0.45 25.59 -2.20
C GLU A 123 -0.57 26.38 -3.52
N ASP A 124 -1.80 26.82 -3.81
CA ASP A 124 -2.06 27.79 -4.85
C ASP A 124 -2.32 29.15 -4.21
N LEU A 125 -1.39 30.08 -4.44
CA LEU A 125 -1.41 31.42 -3.84
C LEU A 125 -2.60 32.27 -4.33
N CYS A 126 -3.20 31.94 -5.47
CA CYS A 126 -4.34 32.68 -5.99
C CYS A 126 -5.68 32.20 -5.41
N SER A 127 -5.78 30.91 -5.06
CA SER A 127 -7.02 30.32 -4.53
C SER A 127 -6.99 30.01 -3.04
N GLU A 128 -5.83 30.21 -2.38
CA GLU A 128 -5.56 29.86 -0.98
C GLU A 128 -5.83 28.38 -0.64
N LYS A 129 -5.94 27.52 -1.67
CA LYS A 129 -6.13 26.09 -1.50
C LYS A 129 -4.81 25.39 -1.26
N GLN A 130 -4.81 24.45 -0.32
CA GLN A 130 -3.67 23.61 -0.01
C GLN A 130 -4.02 22.13 -0.19
N TRP A 131 -3.10 21.38 -0.77
CA TRP A 131 -3.21 19.94 -0.98
C TRP A 131 -2.05 19.19 -0.33
N SER A 132 -2.34 18.02 0.23
CA SER A 132 -1.33 17.02 0.56
C SER A 132 -0.85 16.38 -0.74
N VAL A 133 0.46 16.37 -0.98
CA VAL A 133 1.04 15.79 -2.20
C VAL A 133 1.56 14.39 -1.91
N CYS A 134 2.44 14.27 -0.91
CA CYS A 134 2.98 13.00 -0.47
C CYS A 134 3.57 13.11 0.94
N LYS A 135 3.56 11.99 1.65
CA LYS A 135 4.36 11.76 2.86
C LYS A 135 5.42 10.72 2.54
N ALA A 136 6.62 10.94 3.02
CA ALA A 136 7.75 10.07 2.73
C ALA A 136 8.64 9.88 3.96
N LEU A 137 9.32 8.74 4.02
CA LEU A 137 10.29 8.43 5.06
C LEU A 137 11.60 8.05 4.41
N ALA A 138 12.68 8.68 4.84
CA ALA A 138 14.02 8.44 4.33
C ALA A 138 14.94 7.97 5.46
N THR A 139 15.86 7.06 5.16
CA THR A 139 16.92 6.68 6.09
C THR A 139 18.25 7.27 5.61
N PHE A 140 18.86 8.09 6.47
CA PHE A 140 20.18 8.67 6.24
C PHE A 140 21.22 8.00 7.14
N VAL A 141 22.45 7.92 6.63
CA VAL A 141 23.61 7.43 7.39
C VAL A 141 24.64 8.54 7.45
N ALA A 142 25.09 8.85 8.67
CA ALA A 142 26.16 9.80 8.88
C ALA A 142 27.50 9.17 8.50
N HIS A 143 28.27 9.87 7.67
CA HIS A 143 29.57 9.42 7.22
C HIS A 143 30.65 10.45 7.56
N ARG A 144 31.72 9.99 8.21
CA ARG A 144 32.93 10.77 8.47
C ARG A 144 34.11 9.95 7.98
N GLU A 145 35.02 10.59 7.26
CA GLU A 145 36.07 9.97 6.41
C GLU A 145 36.91 8.84 7.05
N LEU A 146 36.92 8.69 8.38
CA LEU A 146 37.76 7.72 9.08
C LEU A 146 37.07 6.91 10.21
N SER A 147 35.79 7.14 10.55
CA SER A 147 35.13 6.36 11.60
C SER A 147 33.59 6.39 11.56
N LYS A 148 32.96 5.32 12.06
CA LYS A 148 31.50 5.27 12.25
C LYS A 148 31.10 6.33 13.28
N VAL A 149 30.28 7.29 12.86
CA VAL A 149 29.75 8.34 13.74
C VAL A 149 28.62 7.76 14.59
N LYS A 150 28.72 7.91 15.91
CA LYS A 150 27.64 7.56 16.84
C LYS A 150 26.74 8.78 17.02
N LEU A 151 25.49 8.67 16.59
CA LEU A 151 24.52 9.75 16.64
C LEU A 151 23.97 9.94 18.05
N LYS A 152 23.64 11.20 18.39
CA LYS A 152 22.90 11.54 19.61
C LYS A 152 21.46 11.04 19.45
N GLN A 153 20.94 10.36 20.47
CA GLN A 153 19.53 9.95 20.48
C GLN A 153 18.62 11.18 20.64
N ILE A 154 17.48 11.15 19.95
CA ILE A 154 16.48 12.21 20.01
C ILE A 154 15.50 11.87 21.12
N THR A 155 15.23 12.84 21.98
CA THR A 155 14.17 12.74 22.99
C THR A 155 12.92 13.42 22.43
N PRO A 156 11.87 12.67 22.08
CA PRO A 156 10.61 13.26 21.62
C PRO A 156 9.93 14.02 22.76
N LEU A 157 9.40 15.21 22.47
CA LEU A 157 8.75 16.07 23.46
C LEU A 157 7.22 15.99 23.34
N THR A 158 6.69 16.09 22.12
CA THR A 158 5.23 16.04 21.89
C THR A 158 4.71 14.59 21.82
N GLU A 159 3.40 14.40 22.04
CA GLU A 159 2.78 13.07 21.88
C GLU A 159 2.93 12.55 20.45
N GLU A 160 2.78 13.41 19.44
CA GLU A 160 3.04 13.06 18.04
C GLU A 160 4.47 12.54 17.84
N GLU A 161 5.48 13.24 18.36
CA GLU A 161 6.88 12.80 18.25
C GLU A 161 7.13 11.48 18.99
N LYS A 162 6.48 11.25 20.14
CA LYS A 162 6.58 9.97 20.87
C LYS A 162 6.00 8.83 20.04
N THR A 163 4.86 9.05 19.39
CA THR A 163 4.26 8.06 18.49
C THR A 163 5.17 7.80 17.29
N GLU A 164 5.66 8.83 16.60
CA GLU A 164 6.56 8.69 15.45
C GLU A 164 7.85 7.96 15.82
N HIS A 165 8.43 8.28 16.98
CA HIS A 165 9.64 7.65 17.50
C HIS A 165 9.45 6.15 17.80
N SER A 166 8.30 5.76 18.34
CA SER A 166 7.98 4.35 18.60
C SER A 166 7.75 3.59 17.29
N VAL A 167 6.94 4.14 16.38
CA VAL A 167 6.65 3.53 15.07
C VAL A 167 7.90 3.44 14.19
N ALA A 168 8.87 4.34 14.33
CA ALA A 168 10.15 4.28 13.61
C ALA A 168 10.94 2.98 13.85
N ALA A 169 10.87 2.40 15.06
CA ALA A 169 11.52 1.11 15.33
C ALA A 169 10.82 -0.04 14.60
N GLU A 170 9.49 -0.04 14.58
CA GLU A 170 8.68 -1.04 13.88
C GLU A 170 8.92 -0.97 12.38
N ARG A 171 8.92 0.24 11.79
CA ARG A 171 9.25 0.46 10.37
C ARG A 171 10.65 -0.03 10.04
N ARG A 172 11.65 0.24 10.88
CA ARG A 172 13.00 -0.28 10.68
C ARG A 172 13.02 -1.82 10.65
N ARG A 173 12.26 -2.49 11.51
CA ARG A 173 12.16 -3.96 11.47
C ARG A 173 11.57 -4.43 10.14
N MET A 174 10.51 -3.77 9.65
CA MET A 174 9.90 -4.08 8.36
C MET A 174 10.86 -3.89 7.16
N ARG A 175 11.72 -2.86 7.18
CA ARG A 175 12.73 -2.64 6.13
C ARG A 175 13.72 -3.81 6.03
N LEU A 176 14.17 -4.32 7.18
CA LEU A 176 15.15 -5.40 7.24
C LEU A 176 14.57 -6.74 6.77
N VAL A 177 13.30 -7.00 7.06
CA VAL A 177 12.62 -8.27 6.71
C VAL A 177 12.06 -8.27 5.29
N TYR A 178 12.00 -7.11 4.62
CA TYR A 178 11.40 -6.98 3.28
C TYR A 178 12.01 -7.92 2.23
N ALA A 179 13.33 -8.05 2.22
CA ALA A 179 14.02 -8.93 1.27
C ALA A 179 13.62 -10.40 1.46
N ASP A 180 13.49 -10.83 2.72
CA ASP A 180 13.05 -12.18 3.07
C ASP A 180 11.56 -12.38 2.73
N THR A 181 10.73 -11.38 2.98
CA THR A 181 9.29 -11.41 2.65
C THR A 181 9.04 -11.63 1.16
N ILE A 182 9.77 -10.91 0.29
CA ILE A 182 9.67 -11.11 -1.17
C ILE A 182 10.07 -12.55 -1.53
N LYS A 183 11.17 -13.03 -0.97
CA LYS A 183 11.68 -14.37 -1.26
C LYS A 183 10.67 -15.45 -0.85
N ASP A 184 10.04 -15.30 0.30
CA ASP A 184 9.02 -16.23 0.81
C ASP A 184 7.75 -16.21 -0.05
N LEU A 185 7.30 -15.02 -0.47
CA LEU A 185 6.14 -14.90 -1.36
C LEU A 185 6.38 -15.58 -2.71
N LEU A 186 7.57 -15.40 -3.30
CA LEU A 186 7.93 -16.03 -4.56
C LEU A 186 8.03 -17.55 -4.45
N ALA A 187 8.52 -18.07 -3.33
CA ALA A 187 8.61 -19.51 -3.08
C ALA A 187 7.21 -20.16 -3.05
N ASN A 188 6.23 -19.49 -2.43
CA ASN A 188 4.86 -19.99 -2.31
C ASN A 188 4.02 -19.86 -3.60
N CYS A 189 4.41 -18.98 -4.53
CA CYS A 189 3.63 -18.66 -5.74
C CYS A 189 4.15 -19.35 -7.02
N ALA A 190 4.98 -20.39 -6.91
CA ALA A 190 5.69 -20.99 -8.04
C ALA A 190 4.77 -21.55 -9.15
N ASN A 191 3.50 -21.90 -8.86
CA ASN A 191 2.60 -22.61 -9.78
C ASN A 191 1.48 -21.75 -10.39
N CYS A 192 1.30 -20.49 -9.99
CA CYS A 192 0.08 -19.72 -10.33
C CYS A 192 0.15 -18.98 -11.67
N VAL A 193 1.36 -18.78 -12.23
CA VAL A 193 1.57 -17.82 -13.34
C VAL A 193 1.46 -18.45 -14.73
N GLN A 194 1.60 -19.78 -14.84
CA GLN A 194 1.49 -20.48 -16.12
C GLN A 194 0.08 -20.31 -16.74
N TYR A 195 -0.96 -20.23 -15.90
CA TYR A 195 -2.36 -20.32 -16.35
C TYR A 195 -2.95 -18.99 -16.85
N ASP A 196 -2.42 -17.86 -16.39
CA ASP A 196 -2.94 -16.50 -16.67
C ASP A 196 -2.51 -15.97 -18.06
N LEU A 197 -1.43 -16.52 -18.63
CA LEU A 197 -0.89 -16.12 -19.94
C LEU A 197 -1.53 -16.89 -21.11
N GLU A 198 -2.06 -18.10 -20.87
CA GLU A 198 -2.62 -18.97 -21.91
C GLU A 198 -4.10 -18.69 -22.21
N THR A 199 -4.82 -18.01 -21.31
CA THR A 199 -6.28 -17.79 -21.41
C THR A 199 -6.69 -16.40 -21.89
N ARG A 200 -5.75 -15.48 -22.18
CA ARG A 200 -6.06 -14.08 -22.50
C ARG A 200 -6.00 -13.79 -24.01
N ASP A 201 -7.03 -13.11 -24.51
CA ASP A 201 -7.17 -12.74 -25.93
C ASP A 201 -5.94 -12.01 -26.48
N CYS A 202 -5.39 -12.55 -27.56
CA CYS A 202 -4.03 -12.30 -28.05
C CYS A 202 -3.84 -10.97 -28.80
N ASN A 203 -4.87 -10.10 -28.89
CA ASN A 203 -4.86 -8.96 -29.81
C ASN A 203 -4.17 -7.69 -29.27
N HIS A 204 -3.92 -7.58 -27.96
CA HIS A 204 -3.31 -6.37 -27.35
C HIS A 204 -2.18 -6.69 -26.35
N VAL A 205 -1.27 -7.59 -26.74
CA VAL A 205 -0.11 -7.93 -25.92
C VAL A 205 1.18 -7.33 -26.50
N VAL A 206 1.90 -6.54 -25.70
CA VAL A 206 3.16 -5.89 -26.07
C VAL A 206 4.34 -6.64 -25.43
N PRO A 207 5.37 -7.06 -26.19
CA PRO A 207 6.58 -7.64 -25.61
C PRO A 207 7.29 -6.64 -24.69
N ALA A 208 7.68 -7.06 -23.48
CA ALA A 208 8.37 -6.21 -22.51
C ALA A 208 9.63 -5.53 -23.08
N GLU A 209 10.33 -6.22 -24.00
CA GLU A 209 11.55 -5.71 -24.64
C GLU A 209 11.36 -4.37 -25.37
N ARG A 210 10.19 -4.13 -25.95
CA ARG A 210 9.89 -2.87 -26.66
C ARG A 210 9.86 -1.67 -25.72
N THR A 211 9.67 -1.91 -24.42
CA THR A 211 9.65 -0.88 -23.38
C THR A 211 11.03 -0.60 -22.80
N ARG A 212 12.07 -1.38 -23.15
CA ARG A 212 13.41 -1.27 -22.55
C ARG A 212 14.08 0.07 -22.91
N VAL A 213 14.45 0.84 -21.90
CA VAL A 213 15.20 2.10 -22.03
C VAL A 213 16.56 1.94 -21.35
N GLU A 214 17.59 2.48 -21.97
CA GLU A 214 18.93 2.60 -21.37
C GLU A 214 19.39 4.05 -21.55
N SER A 215 19.81 4.68 -20.46
CA SER A 215 20.42 6.02 -20.46
C SER A 215 21.73 5.98 -19.69
N VAL A 216 22.66 6.87 -20.04
CA VAL A 216 23.94 7.01 -19.34
C VAL A 216 24.12 8.46 -18.94
N GLU A 217 24.29 8.69 -17.64
CA GLU A 217 24.47 10.02 -17.06
C GLU A 217 25.86 10.14 -16.43
N LEU A 218 26.57 11.23 -16.73
CA LEU A 218 27.85 11.54 -16.10
C LEU A 218 27.60 12.31 -14.80
N VAL A 219 28.19 11.84 -13.70
CA VAL A 219 28.13 12.55 -12.43
C VAL A 219 29.09 13.75 -12.46
N LEU A 220 28.50 14.94 -12.45
CA LEU A 220 29.21 16.22 -12.45
C LEU A 220 29.23 16.81 -11.02
N PRO A 221 30.09 17.80 -10.74
CA PRO A 221 30.13 18.49 -9.45
C PRO A 221 28.77 18.96 -8.89
N PRO A 222 27.82 19.54 -9.65
CA PRO A 222 26.51 19.93 -9.11
C PRO A 222 25.62 18.75 -8.71
N HIS A 223 25.96 17.52 -9.09
CA HIS A 223 25.21 16.31 -8.79
C HIS A 223 25.64 15.68 -7.46
N ALA A 224 26.68 16.22 -6.82
CA ALA A 224 27.29 15.67 -5.62
C ALA A 224 27.38 16.71 -4.50
N ASN A 225 27.47 16.21 -3.27
CA ASN A 225 27.78 17.04 -2.11
C ASN A 225 29.24 17.51 -2.14
N HIS A 226 29.63 18.36 -1.19
CA HIS A 226 30.98 18.91 -1.10
C HIS A 226 32.07 17.86 -0.85
N GLN A 227 31.72 16.61 -0.51
CA GLN A 227 32.65 15.47 -0.39
C GLN A 227 32.78 14.66 -1.70
N GLY A 228 32.08 15.07 -2.76
CA GLY A 228 32.06 14.38 -4.04
C GLY A 228 31.15 13.15 -4.07
N ASN A 229 30.32 12.91 -3.05
CA ASN A 229 29.30 11.85 -3.07
C ASN A 229 28.03 12.33 -3.76
N THR A 230 27.51 11.55 -4.70
CA THR A 230 26.31 11.88 -5.48
C THR A 230 25.09 11.97 -4.57
N PHE A 231 24.25 12.99 -4.74
CA PHE A 231 22.99 13.10 -4.01
C PHE A 231 22.01 11.98 -4.42
N GLY A 232 21.38 11.32 -3.45
CA GLY A 232 20.38 10.29 -3.72
C GLY A 232 19.22 10.82 -4.55
N GLY A 233 18.80 12.06 -4.28
CA GLY A 233 17.77 12.79 -5.01
C GLY A 233 18.07 12.98 -6.48
N GLN A 234 19.34 13.18 -6.85
CA GLN A 234 19.74 13.32 -8.25
C GLN A 234 19.65 11.97 -8.99
N ILE A 235 20.05 10.87 -8.33
CA ILE A 235 19.90 9.52 -8.89
C ILE A 235 18.41 9.20 -9.07
N MET A 236 17.58 9.49 -8.07
CA MET A 236 16.12 9.30 -8.15
C MET A 236 15.50 10.09 -9.31
N ALA A 237 15.95 11.33 -9.54
CA ALA A 237 15.47 12.15 -10.65
C ALA A 237 15.78 11.51 -12.02
N TRP A 238 17.00 11.00 -12.21
CA TRP A 238 17.36 10.30 -13.44
C TRP A 238 16.59 8.99 -13.60
N MET A 239 16.37 8.25 -12.52
CA MET A 239 15.60 7.01 -12.56
C MET A 239 14.16 7.26 -13.01
N GLU A 240 13.52 8.30 -12.48
CA GLU A 240 12.15 8.67 -12.85
C GLU A 240 12.07 9.02 -14.33
N ASN A 241 12.99 9.83 -14.86
CA ASN A 241 13.03 10.17 -16.27
C ASN A 241 13.08 8.94 -17.18
N VAL A 242 13.97 7.98 -16.88
CA VAL A 242 14.14 6.76 -17.69
C VAL A 242 12.93 5.84 -17.52
N ALA A 243 12.34 5.76 -16.33
CA ALA A 243 11.15 4.98 -16.07
C ALA A 243 9.93 5.53 -16.81
N THR A 244 9.74 6.85 -16.81
CA THR A 244 8.67 7.56 -17.49
C THR A 244 8.75 7.33 -19.00
N ILE A 245 9.96 7.29 -19.59
CA ILE A 245 10.14 6.92 -21.00
C ILE A 245 9.74 5.47 -21.26
N ALA A 246 10.11 4.53 -20.38
CA ALA A 246 9.76 3.11 -20.52
C ALA A 246 8.23 2.90 -20.44
N ALA A 247 7.58 3.57 -19.48
CA ALA A 247 6.12 3.58 -19.35
C ALA A 247 5.43 4.20 -20.58
N SER A 248 5.95 5.33 -21.08
CA SER A 248 5.44 6.01 -22.28
C SER A 248 5.50 5.12 -23.52
N ARG A 249 6.53 4.27 -23.65
CA ARG A 249 6.64 3.30 -24.76
C ARG A 249 5.56 2.23 -24.75
N LEU A 250 5.02 1.88 -23.57
CA LEU A 250 3.92 0.93 -23.44
C LEU A 250 2.58 1.59 -23.77
N CYS A 251 2.25 2.70 -23.10
CA CYS A 251 0.93 3.32 -23.21
C CYS A 251 0.77 4.27 -24.40
N ARG A 252 1.87 4.72 -25.02
CA ARG A 252 1.88 5.76 -26.07
C ARG A 252 1.18 7.06 -25.63
N ALA A 253 1.18 7.32 -24.33
CA ALA A 253 0.61 8.47 -23.68
C ALA A 253 1.59 9.00 -22.64
N HIS A 254 1.18 10.00 -21.87
CA HIS A 254 1.98 10.61 -20.81
C HIS A 254 1.61 9.98 -19.45
N PRO A 255 2.42 9.02 -18.95
CA PRO A 255 2.14 8.35 -17.70
C PRO A 255 2.44 9.27 -16.51
N THR A 256 1.63 9.16 -15.47
CA THR A 256 1.79 9.86 -14.20
C THR A 256 2.31 8.87 -13.15
N LEU A 257 3.39 9.23 -12.47
CA LEU A 257 3.93 8.41 -11.38
C LEU A 257 2.99 8.47 -10.17
N LYS A 258 2.54 7.31 -9.68
CA LYS A 258 1.62 7.22 -8.53
C LYS A 258 2.30 6.70 -7.28
N ALA A 259 3.25 5.78 -7.42
CA ALA A 259 3.99 5.27 -6.28
C ALA A 259 5.43 4.88 -6.65
N ILE A 260 6.31 4.94 -5.66
CA ILE A 260 7.67 4.39 -5.72
C ILE A 260 7.77 3.40 -4.57
N GLU A 261 8.11 2.15 -4.86
CA GLU A 261 8.33 1.14 -3.82
C GLU A 261 9.63 1.38 -3.06
N MET A 262 9.67 0.94 -1.80
CA MET A 262 10.84 1.02 -0.92
C MET A 262 12.08 0.40 -1.58
N PHE A 263 13.19 1.13 -1.54
CA PHE A 263 14.47 0.67 -2.09
C PHE A 263 15.68 1.13 -1.27
N HIS A 264 16.82 0.48 -1.53
CA HIS A 264 18.09 0.74 -0.84
C HIS A 264 19.19 1.14 -1.82
N PHE A 265 20.00 2.11 -1.42
CA PHE A 265 21.29 2.39 -2.05
C PHE A 265 22.33 1.41 -1.50
N ARG A 266 22.85 0.55 -2.37
CA ARG A 266 23.81 -0.52 -2.04
C ARG A 266 25.25 -0.05 -2.04
N GLY A 267 25.57 0.99 -2.80
CA GLY A 267 26.93 1.50 -2.93
C GLY A 267 26.98 3.00 -3.18
N PRO A 268 28.10 3.66 -2.83
CA PRO A 268 28.30 5.08 -3.09
C PRO A 268 28.60 5.33 -4.57
N SER A 269 28.15 6.48 -5.07
CA SER A 269 28.49 7.04 -6.38
C SER A 269 29.24 8.34 -6.17
N GLN A 270 30.31 8.59 -6.95
CA GLN A 270 31.14 9.79 -6.83
C GLN A 270 31.15 10.62 -8.11
N VAL A 271 31.59 11.88 -7.99
CA VAL A 271 31.88 12.73 -9.17
C VAL A 271 32.85 12.01 -10.12
N GLY A 272 32.52 12.06 -11.41
CA GLY A 272 33.22 11.35 -12.49
C GLY A 272 32.73 9.93 -12.75
N ASP A 273 31.85 9.38 -11.92
CA ASP A 273 31.18 8.10 -12.23
C ASP A 273 30.18 8.30 -13.38
N ARG A 274 30.02 7.26 -14.21
CA ARG A 274 28.98 7.17 -15.23
C ARG A 274 27.92 6.20 -14.74
N LEU A 275 26.70 6.69 -14.60
CA LEU A 275 25.55 5.90 -14.17
C LEU A 275 24.79 5.40 -15.39
N VAL A 276 24.77 4.09 -15.58
CA VAL A 276 23.90 3.42 -16.55
C VAL A 276 22.57 3.13 -15.88
N LEU A 277 21.51 3.73 -16.39
CA LEU A 277 20.14 3.51 -15.94
C LEU A 277 19.44 2.61 -16.96
N LYS A 278 19.04 1.42 -16.53
CA LYS A 278 18.30 0.46 -17.35
C LYS A 278 16.88 0.34 -16.81
N ALA A 279 15.89 0.74 -17.60
CA ALA A 279 14.48 0.61 -17.24
C ALA A 279 13.74 -0.34 -18.19
N ILE A 280 12.76 -1.05 -17.65
CA ILE A 280 11.85 -1.90 -18.42
C ILE A 280 10.55 -2.06 -17.64
N VAL A 281 9.42 -2.16 -18.34
CA VAL A 281 8.14 -2.45 -17.68
C VAL A 281 8.12 -3.93 -17.28
N ASN A 282 7.96 -4.21 -15.98
CA ASN A 282 7.97 -5.56 -15.42
C ASN A 282 6.61 -6.23 -15.56
N ASN A 283 5.54 -5.50 -15.27
CA ASN A 283 4.16 -5.97 -15.37
C ASN A 283 3.22 -4.79 -15.66
N ALA A 284 2.13 -5.06 -16.37
CA ALA A 284 1.03 -4.14 -16.60
C ALA A 284 -0.24 -4.77 -16.02
N PHE A 285 -0.82 -4.06 -15.05
CA PHE A 285 -2.16 -4.32 -14.54
C PHE A 285 -3.17 -3.54 -15.39
N LYS A 286 -4.47 -3.66 -15.08
CA LYS A 286 -5.54 -3.08 -15.92
C LYS A 286 -5.38 -1.57 -16.17
N HIS A 287 -5.10 -0.80 -15.11
CA HIS A 287 -4.99 0.67 -15.17
C HIS A 287 -3.62 1.20 -14.72
N SER A 288 -2.74 0.33 -14.22
CA SER A 288 -1.41 0.70 -13.71
C SER A 288 -0.34 -0.23 -14.24
N MET A 289 0.89 0.25 -14.30
CA MET A 289 2.05 -0.54 -14.72
C MET A 289 3.19 -0.35 -13.74
N GLU A 290 3.98 -1.40 -13.55
CA GLU A 290 5.19 -1.34 -12.74
C GLU A 290 6.42 -1.31 -13.66
N VAL A 291 7.26 -0.30 -13.48
CA VAL A 291 8.54 -0.14 -14.19
C VAL A 291 9.68 -0.40 -13.21
N GLY A 292 10.54 -1.34 -13.55
CA GLY A 292 11.79 -1.57 -12.82
C GLY A 292 12.92 -0.73 -13.41
N VAL A 293 13.70 -0.08 -12.55
CA VAL A 293 14.91 0.67 -12.94
C VAL A 293 16.11 0.15 -12.15
N CYS A 294 17.16 -0.25 -12.86
CA CYS A 294 18.44 -0.64 -12.28
C CYS A 294 19.50 0.41 -12.61
N VAL A 295 20.26 0.86 -11.60
CA VAL A 295 21.34 1.82 -11.73
C VAL A 295 22.68 1.15 -11.45
N GLU A 296 23.55 1.19 -12.45
CA GLU A 296 24.91 0.66 -12.40
C GLU A 296 25.91 1.80 -12.56
N ALA A 297 26.95 1.88 -11.73
CA ALA A 297 28.02 2.86 -11.84
C ALA A 297 29.32 2.22 -12.36
N TYR A 298 30.04 2.96 -13.20
CA TYR A 298 31.40 2.64 -13.62
C TYR A 298 32.19 3.93 -13.83
N ARG A 299 33.52 3.89 -13.68
CA ARG A 299 34.36 5.09 -13.84
C ARG A 299 35.14 5.08 -15.16
N GLN A 300 35.54 3.91 -15.63
CA GLN A 300 36.26 3.74 -16.91
C GLN A 300 35.53 2.73 -17.80
N GLU A 301 35.50 2.96 -19.11
CA GLU A 301 34.86 2.05 -20.08
C GLU A 301 35.41 0.62 -20.06
N ALA A 302 36.68 0.47 -19.69
CA ALA A 302 37.35 -0.84 -19.59
C ALA A 302 37.03 -1.62 -18.29
N GLU A 303 36.27 -1.03 -17.37
CA GLU A 303 35.93 -1.65 -16.09
C GLU A 303 34.94 -2.81 -16.31
N THR A 304 35.39 -4.04 -16.05
CA THR A 304 34.59 -5.25 -16.31
C THR A 304 33.44 -5.45 -15.33
N HIS A 305 33.53 -4.87 -14.13
CA HIS A 305 32.53 -5.01 -13.07
C HIS A 305 31.86 -3.68 -12.78
N ARG A 306 30.62 -3.54 -13.22
CA ARG A 306 29.80 -2.38 -12.88
C ARG A 306 29.26 -2.51 -11.46
N ARG A 307 29.35 -1.43 -10.68
CA ARG A 307 28.85 -1.38 -9.30
C ARG A 307 27.35 -1.14 -9.32
N HIS A 308 26.56 -2.09 -8.84
CA HIS A 308 25.11 -1.91 -8.71
C HIS A 308 24.81 -0.93 -7.55
N ILE A 309 24.33 0.26 -7.89
CA ILE A 309 24.04 1.34 -6.94
C ILE A 309 22.69 1.10 -6.28
N ASN A 310 21.63 0.98 -7.08
CA ASN A 310 20.30 0.67 -6.58
C ASN A 310 19.40 0.11 -7.69
N SER A 311 18.36 -0.59 -7.25
CA SER A 311 17.21 -0.95 -8.09
C SER A 311 15.97 -0.39 -7.41
N ALA A 312 15.13 0.32 -8.14
CA ALA A 312 13.82 0.73 -7.66
C ALA A 312 12.73 0.29 -8.62
N PHE A 313 11.53 0.24 -8.08
CA PHE A 313 10.31 -0.07 -8.80
C PHE A 313 9.42 1.17 -8.70
N MET A 314 8.69 1.44 -9.77
CA MET A 314 7.86 2.63 -9.90
C MET A 314 6.53 2.24 -10.53
N THR A 315 5.44 2.58 -9.85
CA THR A 315 4.08 2.34 -10.34
C THR A 315 3.55 3.59 -11.05
N PHE A 316 3.25 3.44 -12.34
CA PHE A 316 2.69 4.48 -13.20
C PHE A 316 1.22 4.20 -13.52
N MET A 317 0.47 5.26 -13.78
CA MET A 317 -0.91 5.23 -14.22
C MET A 317 -1.08 6.22 -15.38
N VAL A 318 -1.99 5.95 -16.31
CA VAL A 318 -2.31 6.89 -17.39
C VAL A 318 -3.69 7.46 -17.10
N LEU A 319 -3.78 8.79 -17.06
CA LEU A 319 -5.02 9.51 -16.81
C LEU A 319 -5.44 10.19 -18.12
N ASP A 320 -6.73 10.15 -18.43
CA ASP A 320 -7.31 10.86 -19.57
C ASP A 320 -7.54 12.36 -19.27
N ALA A 321 -8.24 13.08 -20.16
CA ALA A 321 -8.49 14.50 -19.98
C ALA A 321 -9.45 14.81 -18.81
N GLU A 322 -10.25 13.82 -18.43
CA GLU A 322 -11.22 13.84 -17.33
C GLU A 322 -10.64 13.26 -16.02
N ASP A 323 -9.32 13.05 -15.97
CA ASP A 323 -8.56 12.50 -14.84
C ASP A 323 -8.94 11.03 -14.48
N GLN A 324 -9.52 10.29 -15.44
CA GLN A 324 -9.89 8.90 -15.27
C GLN A 324 -8.78 7.93 -15.71
N PRO A 325 -8.57 6.80 -15.00
CA PRO A 325 -7.53 5.84 -15.35
C PRO A 325 -7.81 5.11 -16.68
N GLN A 326 -6.91 5.25 -17.65
CA GLN A 326 -7.00 4.57 -18.93
C GLN A 326 -6.58 3.09 -18.82
N MET A 327 -7.24 2.21 -19.58
CA MET A 327 -6.82 0.81 -19.70
C MET A 327 -5.49 0.69 -20.44
N LEU A 328 -4.60 -0.13 -19.90
CA LEU A 328 -3.25 -0.35 -20.43
C LEU A 328 -3.17 -1.66 -21.23
N PRO A 329 -2.29 -1.73 -22.26
CA PRO A 329 -2.04 -2.97 -22.96
C PRO A 329 -1.28 -3.95 -22.06
N TRP A 330 -1.55 -5.24 -22.24
CA TRP A 330 -0.90 -6.30 -21.48
C TRP A 330 0.55 -6.49 -21.90
N ILE A 331 1.41 -6.87 -20.95
CA ILE A 331 2.81 -7.17 -21.22
C ILE A 331 3.03 -8.67 -21.37
N ARG A 332 3.73 -9.06 -22.44
CA ARG A 332 4.32 -10.40 -22.54
C ARG A 332 5.72 -10.37 -21.91
N PRO A 333 5.96 -11.08 -20.79
CA PRO A 333 7.28 -11.18 -20.21
C PRO A 333 8.23 -11.95 -21.15
N GLN A 334 9.53 -11.62 -21.07
CA GLN A 334 10.56 -12.42 -21.72
C GLN A 334 10.76 -13.75 -20.95
N PRO A 335 11.02 -14.87 -21.64
CA PRO A 335 11.33 -16.14 -20.98
C PRO A 335 12.50 -16.00 -19.99
N GLY A 336 12.40 -16.67 -18.84
CA GLY A 336 13.43 -16.63 -17.79
C GLY A 336 13.36 -15.37 -16.93
N ASP A 337 14.25 -14.41 -17.15
CA ASP A 337 14.37 -13.21 -16.31
C ASP A 337 13.14 -12.31 -16.37
N GLY A 338 12.44 -12.26 -17.51
CA GLY A 338 11.21 -11.47 -17.65
C GLY A 338 10.05 -12.05 -16.85
N GLU A 339 9.84 -13.37 -16.88
CA GLU A 339 8.82 -14.05 -16.07
C GLU A 339 9.09 -13.92 -14.57
N ARG A 340 10.37 -13.96 -14.19
CA ARG A 340 10.78 -13.65 -12.81
C ARG A 340 10.35 -12.22 -12.44
N ARG A 341 10.68 -11.20 -13.24
CA ARG A 341 10.30 -9.80 -12.96
C ARG A 341 8.79 -9.60 -12.91
N TYR A 342 8.05 -10.28 -13.78
CA TYR A 342 6.59 -10.26 -13.81
C TYR A 342 6.00 -10.79 -12.50
N ARG A 343 6.50 -11.93 -12.00
CA ARG A 343 6.10 -12.50 -10.71
C ARG A 343 6.48 -11.61 -9.53
N GLU A 344 7.70 -11.09 -9.54
CA GLU A 344 8.16 -10.17 -8.51
C GLU A 344 7.30 -8.89 -8.47
N ALA A 345 6.79 -8.41 -9.60
CA ALA A 345 5.92 -7.24 -9.65
C ALA A 345 4.56 -7.50 -8.97
N SER A 346 3.98 -8.68 -9.20
CA SER A 346 2.78 -9.11 -8.46
C SER A 346 3.05 -9.25 -6.95
N ALA A 347 4.20 -9.82 -6.58
CA ALA A 347 4.63 -9.90 -5.17
C ALA A 347 4.78 -8.51 -4.53
N ARG A 348 5.39 -7.56 -5.23
CA ARG A 348 5.51 -6.16 -4.77
C ARG A 348 4.16 -5.48 -4.63
N ARG A 349 3.24 -5.67 -5.59
CA ARG A 349 1.86 -5.17 -5.49
C ARG A 349 1.16 -5.70 -4.24
N LYS A 350 1.30 -6.99 -3.93
CA LYS A 350 0.77 -7.57 -2.69
C LYS A 350 1.34 -6.88 -1.45
N ILE A 351 2.67 -6.79 -1.35
CA ILE A 351 3.32 -6.17 -0.17
C ILE A 351 2.89 -4.71 0.00
N ARG A 352 2.75 -3.98 -1.11
CA ARG A 352 2.29 -2.59 -1.12
C ARG A 352 0.89 -2.46 -0.50
N LEU A 353 -0.03 -3.32 -0.92
CA LEU A 353 -1.38 -3.36 -0.36
C LEU A 353 -1.39 -3.78 1.11
N ASP A 354 -0.62 -4.81 1.47
CA ASP A 354 -0.50 -5.23 2.86
C ASP A 354 -0.01 -4.07 3.74
N ARG A 355 1.04 -3.36 3.33
CA ARG A 355 1.58 -2.22 4.09
C ARG A 355 0.59 -1.07 4.21
N LYS A 356 -0.10 -0.72 3.12
CA LYS A 356 -1.12 0.35 3.11
C LYS A 356 -2.23 0.06 4.13
N TYR A 357 -2.73 -1.18 4.15
CA TYR A 357 -3.92 -1.53 4.92
C TYR A 357 -3.66 -2.14 6.30
N ILE A 358 -2.46 -2.68 6.58
CA ILE A 358 -2.08 -3.14 7.93
C ILE A 358 -2.06 -1.97 8.92
N VAL A 359 -1.64 -0.78 8.47
CA VAL A 359 -1.55 0.41 9.32
C VAL A 359 -2.90 1.10 9.44
N SER A 360 -3.66 1.24 8.35
CA SER A 360 -4.96 1.91 8.35
C SER A 360 -5.99 1.17 9.22
N CYS A 361 -6.11 -0.15 9.09
CA CYS A 361 -7.10 -0.94 9.84
C CYS A 361 -6.83 -1.02 11.35
N LYS A 362 -5.59 -0.78 11.79
CA LYS A 362 -5.25 -0.69 13.23
C LYS A 362 -5.54 0.69 13.83
N GLN A 363 -5.64 1.71 12.99
CA GLN A 363 -5.89 3.10 13.39
C GLN A 363 -7.37 3.51 13.26
N THR A 364 -8.20 2.72 12.58
CA THR A 364 -9.62 3.03 12.43
C THR A 364 -10.38 2.83 13.75
N GLU A 365 -10.89 3.94 14.30
CA GLU A 365 -11.79 4.04 15.46
C GLU A 365 -13.19 3.41 15.23
N VAL A 366 -13.41 2.72 14.12
CA VAL A 366 -14.72 2.16 13.76
C VAL A 366 -14.83 0.75 14.34
N PRO A 367 -15.85 0.46 15.17
CA PRO A 367 -16.09 -0.89 15.64
C PRO A 367 -16.43 -1.79 14.46
N LEU A 368 -15.61 -2.83 14.24
CA LEU A 368 -15.76 -3.79 13.15
C LEU A 368 -16.98 -4.70 13.35
N SER A 369 -17.38 -4.91 14.61
CA SER A 369 -18.60 -5.63 15.01
C SER A 369 -19.50 -4.76 15.86
N VAL A 370 -20.81 -5.02 15.80
CA VAL A 370 -21.82 -4.30 16.60
C VAL A 370 -22.43 -5.23 17.65
N PRO A 371 -22.62 -4.78 18.90
CA PRO A 371 -23.34 -5.56 19.90
C PRO A 371 -24.75 -5.91 19.42
N TRP A 372 -25.11 -7.20 19.50
CA TRP A 372 -26.47 -7.62 19.21
C TRP A 372 -27.39 -7.20 20.34
N ASP A 373 -28.38 -6.39 20.00
CA ASP A 373 -29.43 -5.93 20.90
C ASP A 373 -30.79 -6.27 20.27
N PRO A 374 -31.54 -7.21 20.86
CA PRO A 374 -32.87 -7.59 20.35
C PRO A 374 -33.84 -6.40 20.23
N SER A 375 -33.70 -5.37 21.08
CA SER A 375 -34.57 -4.18 21.01
C SER A 375 -34.32 -3.35 19.74
N ASN A 376 -33.11 -3.42 19.19
CA ASN A 376 -32.67 -2.70 18.01
C ASN A 376 -32.54 -3.61 16.76
N GLN A 377 -33.09 -4.83 16.80
CA GLN A 377 -32.92 -5.83 15.73
C GLN A 377 -33.30 -5.31 14.34
N VAL A 378 -34.42 -4.57 14.24
CA VAL A 378 -34.90 -4.00 12.97
C VAL A 378 -33.89 -2.99 12.40
N TYR A 379 -33.32 -2.15 13.26
CA TYR A 379 -32.34 -1.15 12.87
C TYR A 379 -31.00 -1.79 12.49
N LEU A 380 -30.57 -2.84 13.21
CA LEU A 380 -29.37 -3.60 12.90
C LEU A 380 -29.47 -4.28 11.52
N SER A 381 -30.59 -4.93 11.24
CA SER A 381 -30.86 -5.53 9.92
C SER A 381 -30.95 -4.49 8.81
N TYR A 382 -31.66 -3.38 9.06
CA TYR A 382 -31.76 -2.27 8.09
C TYR A 382 -30.38 -1.69 7.76
N ASN A 383 -29.57 -1.41 8.78
CA ASN A 383 -28.22 -0.88 8.60
C ASN A 383 -27.30 -1.87 7.87
N ASN A 384 -27.45 -3.17 8.12
CA ASN A 384 -26.70 -4.20 7.43
C ASN A 384 -26.96 -4.14 5.92
N VAL A 385 -28.24 -4.15 5.52
CA VAL A 385 -28.67 -4.05 4.11
C VAL A 385 -28.28 -2.70 3.50
N SER A 386 -28.53 -1.60 4.21
CA SER A 386 -28.20 -0.24 3.77
C SER A 386 -26.70 -0.06 3.55
N SER A 387 -25.86 -0.60 4.44
CA SER A 387 -24.40 -0.53 4.29
C SER A 387 -23.93 -1.26 3.03
N LEU A 388 -24.51 -2.42 2.71
CA LEU A 388 -24.20 -3.13 1.48
C LEU A 388 -24.69 -2.37 0.25
N LYS A 389 -25.91 -1.79 0.27
CA LYS A 389 -26.39 -0.92 -0.81
C LYS A 389 -25.46 0.27 -1.05
N MET A 390 -24.99 0.91 0.01
CA MET A 390 -24.03 2.02 -0.08
C MET A 390 -22.67 1.58 -0.64
N LEU A 391 -22.20 0.37 -0.30
CA LEU A 391 -20.96 -0.19 -0.84
C LEU A 391 -21.08 -0.49 -2.34
N VAL A 392 -22.21 -1.05 -2.77
CA VAL A 392 -22.53 -1.34 -4.17
C VAL A 392 -22.63 -0.04 -4.99
N ALA A 393 -23.22 1.01 -4.42
CA ALA A 393 -23.44 2.29 -5.09
C ALA A 393 -22.19 3.18 -5.21
N LYS A 394 -21.04 2.78 -4.66
CA LYS A 394 -19.79 3.51 -4.87
C LYS A 394 -19.41 3.51 -6.36
N ASP A 395 -18.91 4.62 -6.87
CA ASP A 395 -18.50 4.85 -8.26
C ASP A 395 -17.05 4.43 -8.54
N ASN A 396 -16.20 4.41 -7.51
CA ASN A 396 -14.75 4.21 -7.64
C ASN A 396 -14.30 2.74 -7.74
N TRP A 397 -15.15 1.84 -8.26
CA TRP A 397 -14.79 0.43 -8.43
C TRP A 397 -13.91 0.23 -9.67
N VAL A 398 -12.73 -0.36 -9.48
CA VAL A 398 -11.77 -0.63 -10.55
C VAL A 398 -11.69 -2.12 -10.80
N LEU A 399 -11.99 -2.56 -12.02
CA LEU A 399 -11.76 -3.96 -12.41
C LEU A 399 -10.26 -4.27 -12.33
N SER A 400 -9.88 -5.29 -11.57
CA SER A 400 -8.48 -5.70 -11.40
C SER A 400 -8.12 -6.88 -12.28
N SER A 401 -9.00 -7.87 -12.37
CA SER A 401 -8.81 -9.05 -13.23
C SER A 401 -10.14 -9.60 -13.70
N GLU A 402 -10.11 -10.29 -14.83
CA GLU A 402 -11.24 -11.01 -15.41
C GLU A 402 -10.72 -12.38 -15.87
N ASN A 403 -11.38 -13.45 -15.45
CA ASN A 403 -10.99 -14.81 -15.76
C ASN A 403 -12.23 -15.68 -15.96
N ASN A 404 -12.40 -16.26 -17.16
CA ASN A 404 -13.47 -17.19 -17.49
C ASN A 404 -14.86 -16.67 -17.06
N GLN A 405 -15.23 -15.46 -17.51
CA GLN A 405 -16.53 -14.81 -17.20
C GLN A 405 -16.75 -14.42 -15.73
N VAL A 406 -15.71 -14.54 -14.89
CA VAL A 406 -15.69 -14.01 -13.52
C VAL A 406 -14.80 -12.76 -13.46
N SER A 407 -15.38 -11.65 -13.02
CA SER A 407 -14.74 -10.35 -12.91
C SER A 407 -14.46 -10.01 -11.45
N LEU A 408 -13.21 -9.62 -11.14
CA LEU A 408 -12.78 -9.15 -9.83
C LEU A 408 -12.57 -7.64 -9.87
N TYR A 409 -13.35 -6.92 -9.09
CA TYR A 409 -13.25 -5.47 -8.90
C TYR A 409 -12.69 -5.15 -7.52
N ILE A 410 -12.00 -4.03 -7.43
CA ILE A 410 -11.32 -3.56 -6.23
C ILE A 410 -11.65 -2.09 -6.02
N LEU A 411 -11.84 -1.73 -4.76
CA LEU A 411 -11.96 -0.35 -4.31
C LEU A 411 -10.91 -0.13 -3.23
N GLU A 412 -9.87 0.62 -3.59
CA GLU A 412 -8.83 1.06 -2.67
C GLU A 412 -9.29 2.34 -1.96
N ASP A 413 -9.94 2.20 -0.80
CA ASP A 413 -10.25 3.33 0.09
C ASP A 413 -9.02 3.68 0.95
N ASP A 414 -9.03 4.80 1.65
CA ASP A 414 -7.96 5.18 2.58
C ASP A 414 -7.94 4.27 3.80
N LYS A 415 -9.12 3.82 4.23
CA LYS A 415 -9.31 3.00 5.44
C LYS A 415 -9.27 1.50 5.16
N TYR A 416 -9.92 1.06 4.09
CA TYR A 416 -10.18 -0.36 3.82
C TYR A 416 -9.89 -0.72 2.36
N LEU A 417 -9.41 -1.94 2.14
CA LEU A 417 -9.40 -2.55 0.82
C LEU A 417 -10.72 -3.28 0.63
N SER A 418 -11.54 -2.87 -0.33
CA SER A 418 -12.77 -3.60 -0.66
C SER A 418 -12.60 -4.33 -1.99
N PHE A 419 -13.24 -5.47 -2.14
CA PHE A 419 -13.30 -6.18 -3.40
C PHE A 419 -14.72 -6.67 -3.66
N HIS A 420 -15.05 -6.87 -4.93
CA HIS A 420 -16.21 -7.66 -5.28
C HIS A 420 -15.94 -8.56 -6.49
N MET A 421 -16.57 -9.72 -6.48
CA MET A 421 -16.53 -10.70 -7.56
C MET A 421 -17.87 -10.67 -8.28
N GLU A 422 -17.86 -10.78 -9.59
CA GLU A 422 -19.06 -10.69 -10.43
C GLU A 422 -19.04 -11.79 -11.50
N MET A 423 -20.18 -12.44 -11.72
CA MET A 423 -20.39 -13.41 -12.81
C MET A 423 -21.86 -13.44 -13.22
N SER A 424 -22.15 -13.86 -14.45
CA SER A 424 -23.53 -14.10 -14.92
C SER A 424 -23.78 -15.60 -15.05
N VAL A 425 -24.83 -16.10 -14.42
CA VAL A 425 -25.17 -17.53 -14.34
C VAL A 425 -26.57 -17.77 -14.91
N SER A 426 -26.75 -18.88 -15.64
CA SER A 426 -28.03 -19.27 -16.24
C SER A 426 -29.00 -19.92 -15.24
N VAL A 427 -29.41 -19.16 -14.22
CA VAL A 427 -30.38 -19.55 -13.17
C VAL A 427 -31.31 -18.36 -12.89
N ASP A 428 -32.56 -18.57 -12.48
CA ASP A 428 -33.47 -17.48 -12.06
C ASP A 428 -32.98 -16.80 -10.76
N ALA A 429 -33.16 -15.49 -10.69
CA ALA A 429 -32.64 -14.66 -9.60
C ALA A 429 -33.28 -15.00 -8.25
N ALA A 430 -34.57 -15.34 -8.22
CA ALA A 430 -35.25 -15.72 -6.98
C ALA A 430 -34.73 -17.09 -6.49
N HIS A 431 -34.47 -18.02 -7.41
CA HIS A 431 -33.88 -19.31 -7.08
C HIS A 431 -32.45 -19.19 -6.52
N ALA A 432 -31.60 -18.41 -7.19
CA ALA A 432 -30.24 -18.13 -6.72
C ALA A 432 -30.24 -17.44 -5.34
N PHE A 433 -31.16 -16.49 -5.13
CA PHE A 433 -31.35 -15.82 -3.85
C PHE A 433 -31.72 -16.80 -2.73
N LEU A 434 -32.63 -17.74 -2.97
CA LEU A 434 -33.00 -18.75 -1.97
C LEU A 434 -31.80 -19.65 -1.62
N LEU A 435 -31.10 -20.19 -2.62
CA LEU A 435 -29.96 -21.09 -2.43
C LEU A 435 -28.80 -20.41 -1.66
N LEU A 436 -28.43 -19.18 -2.02
CA LEU A 436 -27.32 -18.47 -1.37
C LEU A 436 -27.73 -17.78 -0.06
N SER A 437 -29.04 -17.65 0.23
CA SER A 437 -29.50 -17.17 1.53
C SER A 437 -29.37 -18.21 2.64
N ASP A 438 -29.38 -19.51 2.31
CA ASP A 438 -29.11 -20.55 3.30
C ASP A 438 -27.61 -20.73 3.53
N LEU A 439 -27.08 -19.97 4.49
CA LEU A 439 -25.68 -20.06 4.87
C LEU A 439 -25.24 -21.46 5.33
N ARG A 440 -26.16 -22.35 5.75
CA ARG A 440 -25.81 -23.71 6.17
C ARG A 440 -25.37 -24.60 5.01
N ARG A 441 -25.79 -24.26 3.79
CA ARG A 441 -25.38 -24.93 2.55
C ARG A 441 -24.10 -24.36 1.95
N ARG A 442 -23.63 -23.21 2.45
CA ARG A 442 -22.41 -22.56 1.97
C ARG A 442 -21.16 -23.45 2.05
N PRO A 443 -20.95 -24.29 3.09
CA PRO A 443 -19.85 -25.26 3.12
C PRO A 443 -19.82 -26.28 1.96
N GLU A 444 -20.94 -26.51 1.26
CA GLU A 444 -21.01 -27.44 0.12
C GLU A 444 -20.13 -26.97 -1.06
N TRP A 445 -19.90 -25.65 -1.19
CA TRP A 445 -19.18 -25.06 -2.31
C TRP A 445 -18.09 -24.05 -1.91
N ASP A 446 -18.20 -23.43 -0.73
CA ASP A 446 -17.26 -22.43 -0.24
C ASP A 446 -16.28 -23.03 0.77
N LYS A 447 -15.06 -23.34 0.32
CA LYS A 447 -13.99 -23.89 1.17
C LYS A 447 -13.61 -23.01 2.38
N HIS A 448 -13.99 -21.72 2.36
CA HIS A 448 -13.73 -20.81 3.49
C HIS A 448 -14.73 -21.01 4.64
N TYR A 449 -15.81 -21.77 4.41
CA TYR A 449 -16.82 -22.09 5.41
C TYR A 449 -16.67 -23.57 5.79
N ARG A 450 -15.99 -23.85 6.89
CA ARG A 450 -15.81 -25.22 7.40
C ARG A 450 -17.11 -25.75 8.01
N SER A 451 -17.77 -24.94 8.82
CA SER A 451 -19.07 -25.26 9.41
C SER A 451 -19.86 -23.99 9.69
N VAL A 452 -21.18 -24.11 9.66
CA VAL A 452 -22.12 -23.02 9.90
C VAL A 452 -23.22 -23.53 10.82
N GLU A 453 -23.37 -22.89 11.97
CA GLU A 453 -24.41 -23.17 12.95
C GLU A 453 -25.38 -21.99 13.02
N LEU A 454 -26.69 -22.26 12.98
CA LEU A 454 -27.71 -21.25 13.20
C LEU A 454 -27.82 -20.99 14.70
N VAL A 455 -27.41 -19.80 15.14
CA VAL A 455 -27.45 -19.40 16.55
C VAL A 455 -28.85 -18.92 16.92
N GLN A 456 -29.41 -18.04 16.09
CA GLN A 456 -30.72 -17.46 16.33
C GLN A 456 -31.39 -17.09 15.01
N GLN A 457 -32.63 -17.55 14.79
CA GLN A 457 -33.51 -16.99 13.78
C GLN A 457 -34.15 -15.72 14.37
N VAL A 458 -33.89 -14.55 13.78
CA VAL A 458 -34.40 -13.26 14.28
C VAL A 458 -35.83 -13.05 13.77
N ASP A 459 -36.01 -13.18 12.45
CA ASP A 459 -37.30 -13.18 11.77
C ASP A 459 -37.21 -14.05 10.49
N GLU A 460 -38.17 -13.95 9.56
CA GLU A 460 -38.17 -14.76 8.33
C GLU A 460 -36.98 -14.45 7.39
N ASP A 461 -36.40 -13.27 7.48
CA ASP A 461 -35.40 -12.74 6.56
C ASP A 461 -34.04 -12.42 7.22
N ASP A 462 -33.97 -12.47 8.55
CA ASP A 462 -32.80 -12.17 9.34
C ASP A 462 -32.44 -13.34 10.27
N ALA A 463 -31.17 -13.76 10.24
CA ALA A 463 -30.65 -14.84 11.07
C ALA A 463 -29.20 -14.57 11.49
N ILE A 464 -28.84 -15.07 12.67
CA ILE A 464 -27.49 -15.00 13.21
C ILE A 464 -26.85 -16.39 13.14
N TYR A 465 -25.66 -16.46 12.58
CA TYR A 465 -24.90 -17.68 12.40
C TYR A 465 -23.55 -17.61 13.11
N HIS A 466 -23.11 -18.75 13.63
CA HIS A 466 -21.73 -18.98 14.03
C HIS A 466 -21.03 -19.73 12.90
N VAL A 467 -19.99 -19.13 12.34
CA VAL A 467 -19.27 -19.65 11.18
C VAL A 467 -17.84 -19.96 11.60
N ILE A 468 -17.39 -21.18 11.32
CA ILE A 468 -15.99 -21.57 11.51
C ILE A 468 -15.32 -21.61 10.15
N SER A 469 -14.18 -20.93 10.06
CA SER A 469 -13.34 -20.85 8.88
C SER A 469 -12.03 -21.60 9.14
N PRO A 470 -11.47 -22.32 8.14
CA PRO A 470 -10.20 -22.99 8.31
C PRO A 470 -9.07 -21.99 8.58
N ALA A 471 -7.96 -22.48 9.12
CA ALA A 471 -6.79 -21.64 9.36
C ALA A 471 -6.15 -21.22 8.02
N PHE A 472 -5.89 -19.93 7.83
CA PHE A 472 -5.22 -19.39 6.65
C PHE A 472 -3.80 -18.95 6.99
N GLY A 473 -2.83 -19.37 6.17
CA GLY A 473 -1.44 -18.92 6.27
C GLY A 473 -0.63 -19.61 7.36
N SER A 474 0.24 -18.84 8.03
CA SER A 474 1.23 -19.36 8.99
C SER A 474 0.68 -19.65 10.39
N ASP A 475 -0.60 -19.37 10.63
CA ASP A 475 -1.19 -19.47 11.94
C ASP A 475 -2.03 -20.75 12.07
N PRO A 476 -1.85 -21.56 13.13
CA PRO A 476 -2.45 -22.89 13.20
C PRO A 476 -3.92 -22.89 13.65
N LYS A 477 -4.47 -21.75 14.13
CA LYS A 477 -5.82 -21.72 14.69
C LYS A 477 -6.88 -21.39 13.64
N PRO A 478 -8.01 -22.12 13.61
CA PRO A 478 -9.17 -21.73 12.81
C PRO A 478 -9.76 -20.40 13.31
N GLN A 479 -10.45 -19.69 12.42
CA GLN A 479 -11.14 -18.45 12.76
C GLN A 479 -12.63 -18.71 12.97
N ASP A 480 -13.25 -17.99 13.90
CA ASP A 480 -14.70 -18.02 14.09
C ASP A 480 -15.32 -16.64 13.87
N PHE A 481 -16.57 -16.64 13.39
CA PHE A 481 -17.34 -15.43 13.13
C PHE A 481 -18.74 -15.59 13.69
N VAL A 482 -19.28 -14.50 14.24
CA VAL A 482 -20.70 -14.39 14.57
C VAL A 482 -21.29 -13.37 13.59
N ILE A 483 -22.14 -13.84 12.67
CA ILE A 483 -22.59 -13.06 11.50
C ILE A 483 -24.10 -12.91 11.54
N LEU A 484 -24.58 -11.66 11.48
CA LEU A 484 -25.95 -11.33 11.12
C LEU A 484 -26.09 -11.37 9.59
N ALA A 485 -26.93 -12.27 9.10
CA ALA A 485 -27.32 -12.37 7.70
C ALA A 485 -28.71 -11.79 7.51
N SER A 486 -28.84 -10.79 6.64
CA SER A 486 -30.09 -10.09 6.35
C SER A 486 -30.40 -10.17 4.87
N ARG A 487 -31.48 -10.87 4.50
CA ARG A 487 -31.89 -11.02 3.09
C ARG A 487 -33.08 -10.13 2.77
N ARG A 488 -33.10 -9.49 1.59
CA ARG A 488 -34.22 -8.65 1.14
C ARG A 488 -34.48 -8.87 -0.35
N ARG A 489 -35.78 -8.91 -0.68
CA ARG A 489 -36.28 -8.92 -2.07
C ARG A 489 -36.18 -7.51 -2.67
N PRO A 490 -36.14 -7.37 -4.00
CA PRO A 490 -36.16 -6.07 -4.67
C PRO A 490 -37.43 -5.29 -4.32
N CYS A 491 -37.31 -3.97 -4.16
CA CYS A 491 -38.44 -3.08 -3.92
C CYS A 491 -39.12 -2.70 -5.24
N ASP A 492 -38.32 -2.34 -6.24
CA ASP A 492 -38.77 -1.96 -7.58
C ASP A 492 -38.15 -2.83 -8.69
N ASN A 493 -38.71 -2.75 -9.90
CA ASN A 493 -38.16 -3.42 -11.07
C ASN A 493 -36.77 -2.84 -11.41
N GLY A 494 -35.73 -3.68 -11.34
CA GLY A 494 -34.34 -3.28 -11.58
C GLY A 494 -33.48 -3.27 -10.31
N ASP A 495 -34.11 -3.29 -9.13
CA ASP A 495 -33.38 -3.47 -7.87
C ASP A 495 -32.81 -4.88 -7.76
N PRO A 496 -31.65 -5.05 -7.10
CA PRO A 496 -31.12 -6.37 -6.81
C PRO A 496 -31.84 -7.04 -5.65
N TYR A 497 -31.86 -8.37 -5.66
CA TYR A 497 -32.00 -9.13 -4.42
C TYR A 497 -30.72 -8.95 -3.61
N ILE A 498 -30.83 -8.84 -2.29
CA ILE A 498 -29.69 -8.52 -1.43
C ILE A 498 -29.60 -9.52 -0.29
N ILE A 499 -28.39 -10.02 -0.02
CA ILE A 499 -28.07 -10.78 1.18
C ILE A 499 -26.86 -10.10 1.83
N ALA A 500 -27.09 -9.37 2.91
CA ALA A 500 -26.06 -8.62 3.63
C ALA A 500 -25.54 -9.40 4.84
N TYR A 501 -24.23 -9.35 5.05
CA TYR A 501 -23.52 -9.97 6.15
C TYR A 501 -22.74 -8.94 6.94
N ARG A 502 -22.89 -8.99 8.27
CA ARG A 502 -22.13 -8.16 9.22
C ARG A 502 -21.81 -8.92 10.49
N SER A 503 -20.64 -8.68 11.07
CA SER A 503 -20.30 -9.24 12.36
C SER A 503 -21.07 -8.58 13.50
N VAL A 504 -21.63 -9.41 14.38
CA VAL A 504 -22.31 -8.99 15.62
C VAL A 504 -21.69 -9.68 16.83
N THR A 505 -21.72 -9.04 17.99
CA THR A 505 -21.25 -9.66 19.24
C THR A 505 -22.44 -10.11 20.09
N LEU A 506 -22.37 -11.36 20.55
CA LEU A 506 -23.38 -11.98 21.39
C LEU A 506 -22.75 -12.42 22.73
N PRO A 507 -23.39 -12.18 23.88
CA PRO A 507 -22.89 -12.67 25.17
C PRO A 507 -22.79 -14.20 25.25
N THR A 508 -23.61 -14.91 24.47
CA THR A 508 -23.61 -16.38 24.40
C THR A 508 -22.46 -16.96 23.57
N HIS A 509 -21.85 -16.16 22.69
CA HIS A 509 -20.79 -16.57 21.76
C HIS A 509 -19.58 -15.64 21.88
N CYS A 510 -19.06 -15.55 23.10
CA CYS A 510 -17.81 -14.86 23.41
C CYS A 510 -16.60 -15.53 22.74
N GLU A 511 -15.47 -14.82 22.72
CA GLU A 511 -14.23 -15.34 22.13
C GLU A 511 -13.76 -16.59 22.89
N MET A 512 -13.60 -17.69 22.15
CA MET A 512 -13.15 -18.96 22.71
C MET A 512 -11.65 -19.14 22.41
N PRO A 513 -10.82 -19.61 23.36
CA PRO A 513 -9.37 -19.77 23.15
C PRO A 513 -8.99 -20.70 21.99
N GLU A 514 -9.90 -21.57 21.58
CA GLU A 514 -9.76 -22.51 20.46
C GLU A 514 -9.74 -21.82 19.10
N TYR A 515 -10.48 -20.71 18.97
CA TYR A 515 -10.63 -19.97 17.72
C TYR A 515 -10.02 -18.58 17.82
N ARG A 516 -9.63 -18.00 16.69
CA ARG A 516 -9.40 -16.55 16.61
C ARG A 516 -10.68 -15.90 16.10
N ARG A 517 -11.27 -15.00 16.89
CA ARG A 517 -12.41 -14.19 16.44
C ARG A 517 -12.01 -13.33 15.26
N GLY A 518 -12.67 -13.57 14.13
CA GLY A 518 -12.61 -12.69 12.98
C GLY A 518 -13.86 -11.82 12.90
N GLU A 519 -13.74 -10.71 12.17
CA GLU A 519 -14.83 -9.75 12.00
C GLU A 519 -14.97 -9.38 10.51
N THR A 520 -16.20 -9.13 10.09
CA THR A 520 -16.54 -8.60 8.76
C THR A 520 -17.43 -7.37 8.93
N LEU A 521 -16.98 -6.23 8.40
CA LEU A 521 -17.68 -4.96 8.53
C LEU A 521 -18.91 -4.90 7.62
N CYS A 522 -18.70 -5.26 6.35
CA CYS A 522 -19.74 -5.32 5.34
C CYS A 522 -19.34 -6.32 4.26
N ALA A 523 -20.16 -7.35 4.08
CA ALA A 523 -20.03 -8.28 2.97
C ALA A 523 -21.42 -8.73 2.51
N GLY A 524 -21.53 -9.37 1.36
CA GLY A 524 -22.82 -9.90 0.94
C GLY A 524 -22.94 -10.15 -0.55
N PHE A 525 -24.09 -10.68 -0.95
CA PHE A 525 -24.45 -10.93 -2.33
C PHE A 525 -25.50 -9.94 -2.82
N CYS A 526 -25.36 -9.56 -4.09
CA CYS A 526 -26.39 -8.87 -4.85
C CYS A 526 -26.70 -9.67 -6.12
N PHE A 527 -27.97 -9.78 -6.46
CA PHE A 527 -28.45 -10.52 -7.62
C PHE A 527 -29.31 -9.62 -8.50
N TRP A 528 -28.90 -9.43 -9.76
CA TRP A 528 -29.69 -8.69 -10.74
C TRP A 528 -30.25 -9.65 -11.78
N ARG A 529 -31.52 -9.46 -12.13
CA ARG A 529 -32.18 -10.20 -13.21
C ARG A 529 -31.77 -9.59 -14.55
N GLU A 530 -31.01 -10.33 -15.36
CA GLU A 530 -30.60 -9.91 -16.71
C GLU A 530 -31.53 -10.47 -17.81
N GLY A 531 -32.24 -11.56 -17.53
CA GLY A 531 -33.23 -12.18 -18.43
C GLY A 531 -34.03 -13.28 -17.72
N ASP A 532 -34.90 -13.99 -18.47
CA ASP A 532 -35.85 -14.97 -17.92
C ASP A 532 -35.21 -16.12 -17.12
N GLN A 533 -33.95 -16.47 -17.41
CA GLN A 533 -33.16 -17.44 -16.66
C GLN A 533 -31.68 -17.04 -16.58
N MET A 534 -31.40 -15.73 -16.52
CA MET A 534 -30.04 -15.22 -16.42
C MET A 534 -29.95 -14.26 -15.23
N THR A 535 -29.03 -14.56 -14.32
CA THR A 535 -28.81 -13.77 -13.12
C THR A 535 -27.36 -13.35 -13.04
N LYS A 536 -27.15 -12.04 -12.86
CA LYS A 536 -25.86 -11.47 -12.50
C LYS A 536 -25.70 -11.54 -11.00
N ILE A 537 -24.63 -12.21 -10.55
CA ILE A 537 -24.33 -12.47 -9.15
C ILE A 537 -23.05 -11.73 -8.81
N SER A 538 -23.13 -10.82 -7.84
CA SER A 538 -21.94 -10.14 -7.31
C SER A 538 -21.80 -10.35 -5.81
N TYR A 539 -20.61 -10.73 -5.36
CA TYR A 539 -20.25 -10.85 -3.95
C TYR A 539 -19.32 -9.71 -3.56
N TYR A 540 -19.73 -8.89 -2.61
CA TYR A 540 -18.96 -7.76 -2.08
C TYR A 540 -18.36 -8.11 -0.73
N ASN A 541 -17.16 -7.61 -0.48
CA ASN A 541 -16.51 -7.72 0.82
C ASN A 541 -15.59 -6.53 1.08
N GLN A 542 -15.77 -5.89 2.24
CA GLN A 542 -14.85 -4.90 2.77
C GLN A 542 -13.82 -5.61 3.65
N ALA A 543 -12.59 -5.73 3.17
CA ALA A 543 -11.58 -6.56 3.80
C ALA A 543 -11.19 -6.04 5.18
N THR A 544 -11.19 -6.96 6.14
CA THR A 544 -10.71 -6.72 7.51
C THR A 544 -9.30 -7.27 7.71
N SER A 545 -8.65 -6.83 8.78
CA SER A 545 -7.26 -7.20 9.09
C SER A 545 -7.03 -8.72 9.21
N GLY A 546 -8.05 -9.48 9.63
CA GLY A 546 -7.98 -10.94 9.80
C GLY A 546 -7.76 -11.73 8.51
N PHE A 547 -8.18 -11.19 7.36
CA PHE A 547 -8.04 -11.81 6.04
C PHE A 547 -7.28 -10.96 5.02
N LEU A 548 -6.75 -9.82 5.42
CA LEU A 548 -6.10 -8.88 4.50
C LEU A 548 -5.02 -9.56 3.64
N ASN A 549 -4.17 -10.39 4.25
CA ASN A 549 -3.13 -11.14 3.54
C ASN A 549 -3.70 -12.08 2.45
N TYR A 550 -4.84 -12.71 2.73
CA TYR A 550 -5.52 -13.58 1.78
C TYR A 550 -6.11 -12.77 0.61
N VAL A 551 -6.76 -11.65 0.93
CA VAL A 551 -7.34 -10.73 -0.05
C VAL A 551 -6.26 -10.13 -0.96
N THR A 552 -5.19 -9.58 -0.39
CA THR A 552 -4.10 -8.95 -1.16
C THR A 552 -3.37 -9.95 -2.05
N THR A 553 -3.25 -11.22 -1.64
CA THR A 553 -2.68 -12.29 -2.47
C THR A 553 -3.51 -12.53 -3.73
N ASN A 554 -4.84 -12.65 -3.58
CA ASN A 554 -5.74 -12.84 -4.72
C ASN A 554 -5.79 -11.59 -5.62
N VAL A 555 -5.93 -10.40 -5.00
CA VAL A 555 -5.94 -9.10 -5.68
C VAL A 555 -4.67 -8.86 -6.51
N ALA A 556 -3.51 -9.24 -5.98
CA ALA A 556 -2.24 -9.09 -6.68
C ALA A 556 -2.04 -10.10 -7.82
N GLY A 557 -2.97 -11.05 -8.01
CA GLY A 557 -2.88 -12.10 -9.01
C GLY A 557 -1.88 -13.21 -8.66
N LEU A 558 -1.56 -13.37 -7.38
CA LEU A 558 -0.67 -14.43 -6.89
C LEU A 558 -1.43 -15.71 -6.51
N SER A 559 -2.76 -15.59 -6.34
CA SER A 559 -3.67 -16.71 -6.10
C SER A 559 -4.90 -16.56 -6.99
N SER A 560 -5.49 -17.68 -7.39
CA SER A 560 -6.73 -17.76 -8.15
C SER A 560 -7.89 -18.32 -7.31
N GLU A 561 -7.76 -18.34 -5.99
CA GLU A 561 -8.72 -18.98 -5.09
C GLU A 561 -10.07 -18.30 -5.10
N PHE A 562 -10.13 -16.97 -5.22
CA PHE A 562 -11.38 -16.23 -5.42
C PHE A 562 -12.16 -16.76 -6.63
N CYS A 563 -11.49 -16.88 -7.79
CA CYS A 563 -12.10 -17.38 -9.01
C CYS A 563 -12.52 -18.85 -8.86
N ASN A 564 -11.69 -19.69 -8.24
CA ASN A 564 -12.01 -21.10 -8.02
C ASN A 564 -13.24 -21.28 -7.11
N THR A 565 -13.38 -20.47 -6.06
CA THR A 565 -14.56 -20.50 -5.17
C THR A 565 -15.80 -19.96 -5.87
N PHE A 566 -15.69 -18.91 -6.69
CA PHE A 566 -16.82 -18.41 -7.47
C PHE A 566 -17.30 -19.42 -8.53
N LYS A 567 -16.38 -20.15 -9.16
CA LYS A 567 -16.73 -21.27 -10.06
C LYS A 567 -17.41 -22.43 -9.31
N ALA A 568 -16.99 -22.72 -8.09
CA ALA A 568 -17.69 -23.71 -7.25
C ALA A 568 -19.12 -23.25 -6.91
N CYS A 569 -19.32 -21.95 -6.67
CA CYS A 569 -20.64 -21.34 -6.50
C CYS A 569 -21.51 -21.47 -7.76
N GLU A 570 -20.97 -21.13 -8.93
CA GLU A 570 -21.66 -21.31 -10.21
C GLU A 570 -22.11 -22.77 -10.40
N LYS A 571 -21.20 -23.73 -10.18
CA LYS A 571 -21.51 -25.15 -10.27
C LYS A 571 -22.60 -25.56 -9.29
N PHE A 572 -22.52 -25.11 -8.04
CA PHE A 572 -23.54 -25.37 -7.03
C PHE A 572 -24.93 -24.86 -7.45
N LEU A 573 -25.01 -23.65 -8.02
CA LEU A 573 -26.28 -23.10 -8.50
C LEU A 573 -26.85 -23.90 -9.68
N LEU A 574 -25.98 -24.34 -10.60
CA LEU A 574 -26.39 -25.16 -11.75
C LEU A 574 -26.84 -26.56 -11.34
N ASP A 575 -26.13 -27.21 -10.41
CA ASP A 575 -26.45 -28.54 -9.90
C ASP A 575 -27.81 -28.53 -9.16
N ASN A 576 -28.14 -27.42 -8.49
CA ASN A 576 -29.37 -27.25 -7.73
C ASN A 576 -30.49 -26.51 -8.49
N ARG A 577 -30.38 -26.33 -9.81
CA ARG A 577 -31.38 -25.59 -10.62
C ARG A 577 -32.80 -26.20 -10.57
N ASN A 578 -32.89 -27.49 -10.29
CA ASN A 578 -34.13 -28.27 -10.26
C ASN A 578 -34.60 -28.60 -8.83
N ASP A 579 -33.83 -28.22 -7.81
CA ASP A 579 -34.21 -28.37 -6.41
C ASP A 579 -35.28 -27.32 -6.08
N LEU A 580 -36.49 -27.55 -6.56
CA LEU A 580 -37.68 -26.94 -6.00
C LEU A 580 -37.74 -27.40 -4.54
N ALA A 581 -37.36 -26.52 -3.61
CA ALA A 581 -37.70 -26.68 -2.20
C ALA A 581 -39.21 -27.00 -2.12
N PRO A 582 -39.64 -28.17 -1.60
CA PRO A 582 -41.04 -28.56 -1.59
C PRO A 582 -41.96 -27.73 -0.67
N SER A 583 -41.55 -26.53 -0.22
CA SER A 583 -42.18 -25.87 0.93
C SER A 583 -42.73 -24.46 0.71
N LEU A 584 -42.81 -23.92 -0.51
CA LEU A 584 -43.33 -22.55 -0.71
C LEU A 584 -44.24 -22.35 -1.93
N GLN A 585 -45.00 -23.37 -2.35
CA GLN A 585 -46.15 -23.20 -3.26
C GLN A 585 -47.49 -22.93 -2.55
N THR A 586 -47.47 -22.76 -1.23
CA THR A 586 -48.62 -22.25 -0.46
C THR A 586 -48.12 -21.29 0.59
N LEU A 587 -48.05 -20.00 0.25
CA LEU A 587 -48.33 -18.82 1.08
C LEU A 587 -48.11 -17.54 0.26
#